data_AF-A0A3B9AEW5-F1
#
_entry.id   AF-A0A3B9AEW5-F1
#
_cell.length_a   1.000
_cell.length_b   1.000
_cell.length_c   1.000
_cell.angle_alpha   90.00
_cell.angle_beta   90.00
_cell.angle_gamma   90.00
#
_symmetry.space_group_name_H-M   'P 1'
#
loop_
_entity.id
_entity.type
_entity.pdbx_description
1 polymer ?
#
loop_
_entity_poly.entity_id
_entity_poly.type
_entity_poly.pdbx_seq_one_letter_code
_entity_poly.pdbx_strand_id
1 'polypeptide(L)'
;MAGFFFCLKEGNLLTIYSGRHGMNAKPLLLLIFFTAMAITAGTTGLHAAPIYKTVDEHGNVTFTDSPPADQESEKVELRPINTQQATLPPPKPEITSSKQTQDPKAEEVPYTVSRLVEPLEGSTVPTGQRDVPVRLNLVPPLQEGHSVVFYHNESAENPPGTSTHITLRNLIRGEHTIYAEIWDANSKIKAKSQKVTFYVQRYHPKMGKK
;
A
#
# COMPACT_ATOMS: atom_id res chain seq x y z
N MET A 1 21.72 41.15 41.92
CA MET A 1 21.98 39.96 42.77
C MET A 1 20.74 39.09 42.71
N ALA A 2 20.90 37.76 42.74
CA ALA A 2 19.91 36.73 42.35
C ALA A 2 19.84 36.56 40.82
N GLY A 3 20.06 35.40 40.23
CA GLY A 3 20.18 34.05 40.77
C GLY A 3 19.50 33.13 39.76
N PHE A 4 20.25 32.63 38.78
CA PHE A 4 19.70 31.72 37.77
C PHE A 4 19.53 30.34 38.39
N PHE A 5 18.27 29.94 38.58
CA PHE A 5 17.92 28.58 39.01
C PHE A 5 17.69 27.75 37.75
N PHE A 6 18.61 26.82 37.46
CA PHE A 6 18.43 25.80 36.43
C PHE A 6 18.02 24.49 37.09
N CYS A 7 16.76 24.10 36.92
CA CYS A 7 16.30 22.75 37.24
C CYS A 7 16.25 21.95 35.93
N LEU A 8 17.11 20.94 35.82
CA LEU A 8 17.16 20.01 34.69
C LEU A 8 16.15 18.88 34.94
N LYS A 9 15.09 18.84 34.12
CA LYS A 9 14.28 17.63 33.92
C LYS A 9 13.89 17.53 32.45
N GLU A 10 14.53 16.56 31.80
CA GLU A 10 14.07 15.77 30.66
C GLU A 10 13.24 16.47 29.58
N GLY A 11 13.90 16.74 28.45
CA GLY A 11 13.33 16.50 27.12
C GLY A 11 12.07 17.27 26.73
N ASN A 12 12.15 18.60 26.64
CA ASN A 12 11.50 19.39 25.58
C ASN A 12 11.90 20.87 25.70
N LEU A 13 12.44 21.43 24.63
CA LEU A 13 12.84 22.83 24.54
C LEU A 13 11.59 23.70 24.28
N LEU A 14 10.93 24.19 25.33
CA LEU A 14 9.98 25.29 25.22
C LEU A 14 10.66 26.60 25.65
N THR A 15 10.95 27.47 24.70
CA THR A 15 11.32 28.85 25.00
C THR A 15 10.04 29.66 25.25
N ILE A 16 9.76 29.96 26.52
CA ILE A 16 8.65 30.83 26.91
C ILE A 16 9.15 32.29 26.83
N TYR A 17 8.64 33.04 25.85
CA TYR A 17 8.84 34.48 25.74
C TYR A 17 7.83 35.20 26.64
N SER A 18 8.33 35.80 27.74
CA SER A 18 7.56 36.72 28.59
C SER A 18 7.89 38.15 28.14
N GLY A 19 6.89 38.89 27.66
CA GLY A 19 7.07 40.29 27.29
C GLY A 19 5.74 40.96 26.98
N ARG A 20 5.12 41.52 28.02
CA ARG A 20 3.83 42.23 28.01
C ARG A 20 4.01 43.64 27.44
N HIS A 21 3.08 43.98 26.53
CA HIS A 21 2.62 45.32 26.15
C HIS A 21 3.60 46.31 25.47
N GLY A 22 3.37 46.47 24.16
CA GLY A 22 2.86 47.74 23.62
C GLY A 22 3.90 48.80 23.29
N MET A 23 4.27 48.88 22.00
CA MET A 23 4.47 50.15 21.28
C MET A 23 4.70 49.87 19.78
N ASN A 24 3.66 50.18 19.00
CA ASN A 24 3.65 50.89 17.73
C ASN A 24 4.64 50.50 16.59
N ALA A 25 4.02 49.92 15.55
CA ALA A 25 4.11 50.31 14.14
C ALA A 25 5.49 50.35 13.44
N LYS A 26 5.73 49.30 12.63
CA LYS A 26 6.37 49.28 11.29
C LYS A 26 7.20 50.53 10.92
N PRO A 27 8.52 50.41 10.66
CA PRO A 27 8.98 49.71 9.45
C PRO A 27 10.37 49.07 9.66
N LEU A 28 10.42 47.82 10.09
CA LEU A 28 11.68 47.06 10.20
C LEU A 28 11.50 45.62 9.74
N LEU A 29 10.72 45.43 8.67
CA LEU A 29 10.47 44.13 8.04
C LEU A 29 11.04 44.06 6.60
N LEU A 30 11.77 45.09 6.16
CA LEU A 30 12.32 45.20 4.80
C LEU A 30 13.85 45.02 4.75
N LEU A 31 14.44 44.27 5.69
CA LEU A 31 15.89 43.99 5.67
C LEU A 31 16.29 42.54 5.98
N ILE A 32 15.35 41.60 5.95
CA ILE A 32 15.62 40.14 6.14
C ILE A 32 15.34 39.33 4.85
N PHE A 33 14.87 39.99 3.77
CA PHE A 33 14.59 39.34 2.49
C PHE A 33 15.72 39.43 1.44
N PHE A 34 16.91 39.95 1.81
CA PHE A 34 18.00 40.21 0.87
C PHE A 34 19.26 39.33 1.06
N THR A 35 19.20 38.26 1.88
CA THR A 35 20.35 37.40 2.18
C THR A 35 20.08 35.90 2.07
N ALA A 36 19.20 35.48 1.15
CA ALA A 36 18.97 34.04 0.87
C ALA A 36 18.71 33.72 -0.62
N MET A 37 19.31 34.49 -1.53
CA MET A 37 19.27 34.26 -2.98
C MET A 37 20.70 34.31 -3.54
N ALA A 38 21.54 33.35 -3.17
CA ALA A 38 22.92 33.24 -3.70
C ALA A 38 23.54 31.86 -3.50
N ILE A 39 22.90 30.77 -3.95
CA ILE A 39 23.62 29.51 -4.24
C ILE A 39 22.99 28.85 -5.47
N THR A 40 23.41 29.32 -6.64
CA THR A 40 23.23 28.64 -7.94
C THR A 40 24.62 28.22 -8.42
N ALA A 41 24.86 26.91 -8.56
CA ALA A 41 25.78 26.25 -9.52
C ALA A 41 26.38 24.96 -8.92
N GLY A 42 26.16 23.83 -9.59
CA GLY A 42 26.83 22.57 -9.23
C GLY A 42 26.17 21.33 -9.84
N THR A 43 26.17 21.22 -11.17
CA THR A 43 25.89 19.96 -11.88
C THR A 43 27.07 19.00 -11.73
N THR A 44 26.86 17.81 -11.16
CA THR A 44 27.74 16.66 -11.38
C THR A 44 26.88 15.40 -11.56
N GLY A 45 27.06 14.72 -12.70
CA GLY A 45 26.30 13.53 -13.09
C GLY A 45 26.68 12.29 -12.28
N LEU A 46 25.72 11.39 -12.06
CA LEU A 46 25.99 10.05 -11.57
C LEU A 46 26.69 9.24 -12.68
N HIS A 47 28.01 9.13 -12.57
CA HIS A 47 28.82 8.25 -13.40
C HIS A 47 28.74 6.82 -12.82
N ALA A 48 28.14 5.87 -13.56
CA ALA A 48 28.13 4.46 -13.18
C ALA A 48 29.50 3.85 -13.51
N ALA A 49 30.27 3.45 -12.50
CA ALA A 49 31.56 2.79 -12.68
C ALA A 49 31.37 1.28 -12.98
N PRO A 50 31.95 0.74 -14.07
CA PRO A 50 31.88 -0.69 -14.37
C PRO A 50 32.91 -1.49 -13.55
N ILE A 51 32.46 -2.56 -12.88
CA ILE A 51 33.29 -3.47 -12.07
C ILE A 51 33.77 -4.64 -12.94
N TYR A 52 35.07 -4.94 -12.92
CA TYR A 52 35.68 -6.06 -13.64
C TYR A 52 36.14 -7.18 -12.69
N LYS A 53 36.11 -8.41 -13.18
CA LYS A 53 36.49 -9.63 -12.45
C LYS A 53 37.63 -10.30 -13.19
N THR A 54 38.75 -10.53 -12.53
CA THR A 54 39.84 -11.36 -13.05
C THR A 54 40.09 -12.55 -12.13
N VAL A 55 40.56 -13.66 -12.71
CA VAL A 55 40.83 -14.92 -12.01
C VAL A 55 42.28 -15.27 -12.27
N ASP A 56 43.05 -15.53 -11.22
CA ASP A 56 44.45 -15.93 -11.34
C ASP A 56 44.62 -17.44 -11.61
N GLU A 57 45.82 -17.85 -12.00
CA GLU A 57 46.14 -19.23 -12.39
C GLU A 57 46.09 -20.25 -11.23
N HIS A 58 45.63 -19.85 -10.04
CA HIS A 58 45.41 -20.72 -8.88
C HIS A 58 43.94 -20.75 -8.44
N GLY A 59 43.03 -20.22 -9.27
CA GLY A 59 41.58 -20.32 -9.07
C GLY A 59 41.02 -19.38 -8.00
N ASN A 60 41.79 -18.40 -7.56
CA ASN A 60 41.31 -17.40 -6.61
C ASN A 60 40.73 -16.20 -7.37
N VAL A 61 39.51 -15.82 -6.98
CA VAL A 61 38.78 -14.72 -7.61
C VAL A 61 39.03 -13.44 -6.83
N THR A 62 39.72 -12.48 -7.44
CA THR A 62 39.92 -11.14 -6.88
C THR A 62 39.23 -10.11 -7.76
N PHE A 63 38.38 -9.27 -7.19
CA PHE A 63 37.69 -8.19 -7.90
C PHE A 63 38.53 -6.92 -7.78
N THR A 64 38.98 -6.37 -8.91
CA THR A 64 39.81 -5.16 -8.95
C THR A 64 39.24 -4.15 -9.95
N ASP A 65 39.32 -2.87 -9.61
CA ASP A 65 38.75 -1.76 -10.40
C ASP A 65 39.82 -1.09 -11.31
N SER A 66 40.76 -1.88 -11.85
CA SER A 66 41.77 -1.39 -12.81
C SER A 66 42.30 -2.50 -13.72
N PRO A 67 42.46 -2.25 -15.04
CA PRO A 67 42.74 -3.29 -16.03
C PRO A 67 44.25 -3.60 -16.15
N PRO A 68 44.66 -4.88 -16.17
CA PRO A 68 45.96 -5.27 -16.71
C PRO A 68 45.85 -5.54 -18.21
N ALA A 69 46.78 -4.94 -18.96
CA ALA A 69 47.15 -5.33 -20.31
C ALA A 69 47.83 -6.72 -20.27
N ASP A 70 47.68 -7.48 -21.35
CA ASP A 70 48.40 -8.74 -21.63
C ASP A 70 47.81 -10.03 -20.99
N GLN A 71 46.83 -10.65 -21.65
CA GLN A 71 46.95 -12.01 -22.25
C GLN A 71 45.60 -12.68 -22.61
N GLU A 72 45.72 -13.74 -23.42
CA GLU A 72 44.75 -14.34 -24.33
C GLU A 72 43.52 -14.96 -23.67
N SER A 73 42.34 -14.58 -24.18
CA SER A 73 41.05 -15.09 -23.72
C SER A 73 40.64 -16.35 -24.49
N GLU A 74 40.51 -17.49 -23.81
CA GLU A 74 39.84 -18.66 -24.40
C GLU A 74 38.32 -18.58 -24.19
N LYS A 75 37.58 -18.58 -25.30
CA LYS A 75 36.13 -18.43 -25.34
C LYS A 75 35.44 -19.74 -24.93
N VAL A 76 35.02 -19.85 -23.68
CA VAL A 76 34.15 -20.94 -23.23
C VAL A 76 32.69 -20.62 -23.60
N GLU A 77 32.15 -21.32 -24.58
CA GLU A 77 30.74 -21.23 -24.94
C GLU A 77 29.86 -22.00 -23.93
N LEU A 78 29.20 -21.26 -23.04
CA LEU A 78 28.19 -21.80 -22.14
C LEU A 78 26.94 -22.16 -22.95
N ARG A 79 26.42 -23.38 -22.75
CA ARG A 79 25.14 -23.83 -23.32
C ARG A 79 24.02 -22.87 -22.87
N PRO A 80 23.02 -22.59 -23.72
CA PRO A 80 21.98 -21.64 -23.41
C PRO A 80 21.26 -22.05 -22.12
N ILE A 81 21.28 -21.16 -21.12
CA ILE A 81 20.43 -21.28 -19.95
C ILE A 81 18.98 -21.15 -20.39
N ASN A 82 18.09 -21.98 -19.85
CA ASN A 82 16.65 -21.80 -19.99
C ASN A 82 16.25 -20.57 -19.16
N THR A 83 16.31 -19.39 -19.77
CA THR A 83 15.70 -18.19 -19.25
C THR A 83 14.19 -18.26 -19.49
N GLN A 84 13.42 -18.55 -18.44
CA GLN A 84 12.03 -18.16 -18.44
C GLN A 84 11.98 -16.63 -18.54
N GLN A 85 11.24 -16.11 -19.51
CA GLN A 85 11.00 -14.67 -19.61
C GLN A 85 10.38 -14.20 -18.29
N ALA A 86 10.98 -13.17 -17.69
CA ALA A 86 10.32 -12.45 -16.63
C ALA A 86 9.03 -11.87 -17.21
N THR A 87 7.88 -12.38 -16.77
CA THR A 87 6.60 -11.70 -17.02
C THR A 87 6.71 -10.33 -16.38
N LEU A 88 6.81 -9.30 -17.22
CA LEU A 88 6.75 -7.92 -16.77
C LEU A 88 5.44 -7.76 -15.98
N PRO A 89 5.47 -7.27 -14.74
CA PRO A 89 4.24 -6.85 -14.09
C PRO A 89 3.54 -5.85 -15.02
N PRO A 90 2.19 -5.90 -15.13
CA PRO A 90 1.46 -4.99 -15.99
C PRO A 90 1.88 -3.55 -15.65
N PRO A 91 2.00 -2.67 -16.66
CA PRO A 91 2.48 -1.31 -16.43
C PRO A 91 1.64 -0.68 -15.33
N LYS A 92 2.32 -0.22 -14.28
CA LYS A 92 1.71 0.61 -13.24
C LYS A 92 1.02 1.77 -13.97
N PRO A 93 -0.29 1.97 -13.79
CA PRO A 93 -0.97 3.08 -14.45
C PRO A 93 -0.23 4.36 -14.10
N GLU A 94 0.18 5.10 -15.13
CA GLU A 94 0.69 6.45 -14.97
C GLU A 94 -0.42 7.23 -14.29
N ILE A 95 -0.19 7.62 -13.03
CA ILE A 95 -1.02 8.63 -12.39
C ILE A 95 -0.63 9.92 -13.09
N THR A 96 -1.29 10.21 -14.21
CA THR A 96 -1.37 11.58 -14.70
C THR A 96 -2.09 12.34 -13.60
N SER A 97 -1.31 13.02 -12.75
CA SER A 97 -1.81 14.05 -11.87
C SER A 97 -2.25 15.21 -12.76
N SER A 98 -3.38 15.00 -13.45
CA SER A 98 -4.18 16.11 -13.92
C SER A 98 -4.62 16.81 -12.65
N LYS A 99 -4.04 17.98 -12.39
CA LYS A 99 -4.50 18.90 -11.37
C LYS A 99 -5.86 19.41 -11.85
N GLN A 100 -6.86 18.55 -11.69
CA GLN A 100 -8.24 18.85 -12.03
C GLN A 100 -8.70 19.84 -10.97
N THR A 101 -8.89 21.08 -11.41
CA THR A 101 -9.51 22.16 -10.67
C THR A 101 -10.73 21.61 -9.94
N GLN A 102 -10.62 21.50 -8.61
CA GLN A 102 -11.72 21.12 -7.75
C GLN A 102 -12.72 22.28 -7.72
N ASP A 103 -13.90 22.08 -8.31
CA ASP A 103 -15.19 22.43 -7.72
C ASP A 103 -16.36 21.77 -8.49
N PRO A 104 -17.51 21.49 -7.86
CA PRO A 104 -17.68 20.34 -6.97
C PRO A 104 -18.82 19.42 -7.44
N LYS A 105 -18.84 18.21 -6.90
CA LYS A 105 -19.83 17.15 -7.16
C LYS A 105 -19.59 16.43 -8.48
N ALA A 106 -18.62 15.50 -8.45
CA ALA A 106 -18.66 14.37 -9.36
C ALA A 106 -20.08 13.79 -9.28
N GLU A 107 -20.79 13.79 -10.41
CA GLU A 107 -22.16 13.36 -10.47
C GLU A 107 -22.20 11.87 -10.14
N GLU A 108 -22.84 11.52 -9.03
CA GLU A 108 -22.84 10.15 -8.52
C GLU A 108 -23.60 9.25 -9.49
N VAL A 109 -22.90 8.29 -10.11
CA VAL A 109 -23.50 7.36 -11.07
C VAL A 109 -24.13 6.21 -10.31
N PRO A 110 -25.37 5.80 -10.58
CA PRO A 110 -25.96 4.66 -9.89
C PRO A 110 -25.19 3.36 -10.19
N TYR A 111 -25.05 2.50 -9.18
CA TYR A 111 -24.51 1.16 -9.38
C TYR A 111 -25.49 0.31 -10.19
N THR A 112 -25.04 -0.13 -11.36
CA THR A 112 -25.79 -1.02 -12.26
C THR A 112 -25.53 -2.49 -11.94
N VAL A 113 -24.35 -2.82 -11.42
CA VAL A 113 -24.00 -4.16 -10.96
C VAL A 113 -23.49 -4.10 -9.53
N SER A 114 -24.05 -4.94 -8.66
CA SER A 114 -23.53 -5.24 -7.33
C SER A 114 -23.78 -6.71 -7.00
N ARG A 115 -22.80 -7.57 -7.25
CA ARG A 115 -22.95 -9.03 -7.11
C ARG A 115 -21.69 -9.65 -6.51
N LEU A 116 -21.89 -10.57 -5.56
CA LEU A 116 -20.81 -11.44 -5.10
C LEU A 116 -20.43 -12.44 -6.19
N VAL A 117 -19.16 -12.48 -6.55
CA VAL A 117 -18.60 -13.45 -7.49
C VAL A 117 -17.97 -14.64 -6.77
N GLU A 118 -17.54 -14.44 -5.53
CA GLU A 118 -17.09 -15.50 -4.62
C GLU A 118 -17.61 -15.19 -3.20
N PRO A 119 -18.08 -16.17 -2.44
CA PRO A 119 -18.43 -17.54 -2.86
C PRO A 119 -19.60 -17.56 -3.87
N LEU A 120 -19.77 -18.68 -4.58
CA LEU A 120 -20.94 -18.89 -5.45
C LEU A 120 -22.13 -19.40 -4.65
N GLU A 121 -23.34 -19.13 -5.14
CA GLU A 121 -24.59 -19.65 -4.56
C GLU A 121 -24.56 -21.19 -4.49
N GLY A 122 -24.86 -21.73 -3.32
CA GLY A 122 -24.88 -23.17 -3.04
C GLY A 122 -23.50 -23.83 -3.02
N SER A 123 -22.40 -23.06 -3.12
CA SER A 123 -21.05 -23.63 -3.13
C SER A 123 -20.69 -24.27 -1.78
N THR A 124 -19.80 -25.27 -1.83
CA THR A 124 -19.32 -25.98 -0.64
C THR A 124 -17.84 -25.74 -0.44
N VAL A 125 -17.46 -25.22 0.73
CA VAL A 125 -16.10 -25.04 1.20
C VAL A 125 -15.61 -26.37 1.78
N PRO A 126 -14.56 -26.98 1.18
CA PRO A 126 -14.05 -28.28 1.62
C PRO A 126 -13.33 -28.16 2.96
N THR A 127 -13.20 -29.30 3.66
CA THR A 127 -12.59 -29.36 5.00
C THR A 127 -11.20 -28.71 5.09
N GLY A 128 -10.37 -28.85 4.05
CA GLY A 128 -9.00 -28.32 4.05
C GLY A 128 -8.92 -26.80 3.94
N GLN A 129 -9.99 -26.14 3.50
CA GLN A 129 -10.01 -24.69 3.30
C GLN A 129 -10.50 -23.99 4.57
N ARG A 130 -9.59 -23.25 5.21
CA ARG A 130 -9.88 -22.50 6.44
C ARG A 130 -10.43 -21.10 6.18
N ASP A 131 -9.92 -20.49 5.11
CA ASP A 131 -10.18 -19.12 4.71
C ASP A 131 -11.07 -19.12 3.47
N VAL A 132 -12.17 -18.37 3.51
CA VAL A 132 -13.11 -18.25 2.39
C VAL A 132 -13.00 -16.84 1.82
N PRO A 133 -12.46 -16.67 0.59
CA PRO A 133 -12.44 -15.37 -0.04
C PRO A 133 -13.86 -14.96 -0.41
N VAL A 134 -14.17 -13.70 -0.17
CA VAL A 134 -15.41 -13.06 -0.57
C VAL A 134 -15.04 -11.92 -1.50
N ARG A 135 -15.65 -11.89 -2.69
CA ARG A 135 -15.36 -10.88 -3.71
C ARG A 135 -16.65 -10.30 -4.24
N LEU A 136 -16.72 -8.98 -4.25
CA LEU A 136 -17.82 -8.20 -4.79
C LEU A 136 -17.41 -7.59 -6.13
N ASN A 137 -18.21 -7.86 -7.15
CA ASN A 137 -18.11 -7.17 -8.43
C ASN A 137 -19.08 -5.98 -8.45
N LEU A 138 -18.55 -4.81 -8.85
CA LEU A 138 -19.27 -3.54 -8.91
C LEU A 138 -19.11 -2.91 -10.29
N VAL A 139 -20.21 -2.38 -10.84
CA VAL A 139 -20.19 -1.53 -12.04
C VAL A 139 -21.08 -0.31 -11.81
N PRO A 140 -20.55 0.93 -11.86
CA PRO A 140 -19.12 1.30 -11.95
C PRO A 140 -18.30 0.76 -10.76
N PRO A 141 -16.95 0.84 -10.79
CA PRO A 141 -16.14 0.56 -9.61
C PRO A 141 -16.57 1.46 -8.43
N LEU A 142 -16.14 1.09 -7.22
CA LEU A 142 -16.49 1.84 -6.01
C LEU A 142 -16.14 3.32 -6.17
N GLN A 143 -17.13 4.19 -6.06
CA GLN A 143 -17.00 5.63 -6.20
C GLN A 143 -16.33 6.26 -4.97
N GLU A 144 -15.66 7.40 -5.17
CA GLU A 144 -15.01 8.13 -4.09
C GLU A 144 -16.02 8.55 -3.01
N GLY A 145 -15.60 8.45 -1.74
CA GLY A 145 -16.48 8.73 -0.60
C GLY A 145 -17.50 7.64 -0.28
N HIS A 146 -17.58 6.56 -1.08
CA HIS A 146 -18.40 5.41 -0.76
C HIS A 146 -17.60 4.35 -0.01
N SER A 147 -18.33 3.49 0.70
CA SER A 147 -17.76 2.39 1.47
C SER A 147 -18.59 1.12 1.31
N VAL A 148 -17.94 -0.02 1.49
CA VAL A 148 -18.51 -1.36 1.40
C VAL A 148 -18.47 -2.00 2.78
N VAL A 149 -19.58 -2.60 3.17
CA VAL A 149 -19.70 -3.43 4.37
C VAL A 149 -20.21 -4.81 3.95
N PHE A 150 -19.48 -5.84 4.32
CA PHE A 150 -19.88 -7.23 4.15
C PHE A 150 -20.58 -7.73 5.41
N TYR A 151 -21.68 -8.45 5.21
CA TYR A 151 -22.49 -9.02 6.26
C TYR A 151 -22.50 -10.53 6.12
N HIS A 152 -22.00 -11.22 7.12
CA HIS A 152 -22.00 -12.67 7.23
C HIS A 152 -22.97 -13.07 8.34
N ASN A 153 -23.98 -13.88 8.00
CA ASN A 153 -25.06 -14.25 8.92
C ASN A 153 -25.65 -13.03 9.67
N GLU A 154 -25.95 -11.96 8.91
CA GLU A 154 -26.46 -10.66 9.40
C GLU A 154 -25.48 -9.84 10.27
N SER A 155 -24.27 -10.33 10.56
CA SER A 155 -23.24 -9.59 11.28
C SER A 155 -22.25 -8.93 10.33
N ALA A 156 -21.89 -7.67 10.59
CA ALA A 156 -20.86 -6.99 9.82
C ALA A 156 -19.47 -7.62 10.08
N GLU A 157 -18.75 -7.94 9.01
CA GLU A 157 -17.41 -8.56 9.05
C GLU A 157 -16.29 -7.53 8.95
N ASN A 158 -16.60 -6.33 8.47
CA ASN A 158 -15.65 -5.23 8.35
C ASN A 158 -16.31 -3.89 8.70
N PRO A 159 -15.55 -2.92 9.21
CA PRO A 159 -16.01 -1.54 9.24
C PRO A 159 -16.19 -1.01 7.81
N PRO A 160 -17.00 0.05 7.61
CA PRO A 160 -17.11 0.70 6.31
C PRO A 160 -15.73 1.04 5.73
N GLY A 161 -15.43 0.51 4.56
CA GLY A 161 -14.12 0.70 3.91
C GLY A 161 -14.19 0.59 2.40
N THR A 162 -13.07 0.80 1.71
CA THR A 162 -13.03 0.83 0.24
C THR A 162 -12.76 -0.53 -0.41
N SER A 163 -12.53 -1.58 0.40
CA SER A 163 -12.23 -2.92 -0.11
C SER A 163 -13.49 -3.58 -0.67
N THR A 164 -13.39 -4.09 -1.90
CA THR A 164 -14.44 -4.92 -2.54
C THR A 164 -14.21 -6.42 -2.33
N HIS A 165 -13.26 -6.79 -1.45
CA HIS A 165 -13.03 -8.17 -1.07
C HIS A 165 -12.71 -8.29 0.42
N ILE A 166 -13.09 -9.43 1.02
CA ILE A 166 -12.67 -9.82 2.37
C ILE A 166 -12.33 -11.30 2.40
N THR A 167 -11.81 -11.76 3.52
CA THR A 167 -11.58 -13.18 3.77
C THR A 167 -12.28 -13.55 5.06
N LEU A 168 -13.29 -14.41 4.97
CA LEU A 168 -13.94 -14.97 6.15
C LEU A 168 -13.02 -16.03 6.75
N ARG A 169 -12.82 -15.92 8.06
CA ARG A 169 -11.96 -16.81 8.84
C ARG A 169 -12.78 -17.49 9.92
N ASN A 170 -12.28 -18.61 10.45
CA ASN A 170 -12.87 -19.29 11.61
C ASN A 170 -14.34 -19.69 11.43
N LEU A 171 -14.75 -19.97 10.19
CA LEU A 171 -16.11 -20.44 9.90
C LEU A 171 -16.35 -21.82 10.51
N ILE A 172 -17.44 -21.91 11.28
CA ILE A 172 -17.97 -23.17 11.79
C ILE A 172 -18.50 -24.05 10.65
N ARG A 173 -18.80 -25.32 10.93
CA ARG A 173 -19.45 -26.18 9.93
C ARG A 173 -20.92 -25.79 9.78
N GLY A 174 -21.47 -25.95 8.57
CA GLY A 174 -22.89 -25.75 8.30
C GLY A 174 -23.15 -24.73 7.20
N GLU A 175 -24.34 -24.14 7.25
CA GLU A 175 -24.79 -23.12 6.31
C GLU A 175 -24.33 -21.72 6.74
N HIS A 176 -23.91 -20.93 5.77
CA HIS A 176 -23.48 -19.55 5.94
C HIS A 176 -24.11 -18.69 4.86
N THR A 177 -24.47 -17.47 5.23
CA THR A 177 -25.01 -16.47 4.31
C THR A 177 -24.11 -15.25 4.29
N ILE A 178 -23.94 -14.65 3.11
CA ILE A 178 -23.10 -13.47 2.91
C ILE A 178 -23.76 -12.51 1.93
N TYR A 179 -23.71 -11.21 2.23
CA TYR A 179 -24.08 -10.15 1.30
C TYR A 179 -23.23 -8.90 1.56
N ALA A 180 -23.28 -7.94 0.65
CA ALA A 180 -22.57 -6.67 0.78
C ALA A 180 -23.53 -5.50 0.59
N GLU A 181 -23.27 -4.42 1.33
CA GLU A 181 -23.96 -3.14 1.18
C GLU A 181 -22.95 -2.04 0.88
N ILE A 182 -23.34 -1.12 0.00
CA ILE A 182 -22.55 0.03 -0.42
C ILE A 182 -23.20 1.25 0.20
N TRP A 183 -22.44 1.98 1.00
CA TRP A 183 -22.85 3.15 1.75
C TRP A 183 -22.18 4.39 1.16
N ASP A 184 -22.90 5.51 1.06
CA ASP A 184 -22.31 6.80 0.73
C ASP A 184 -21.69 7.49 1.95
N ALA A 185 -21.08 8.65 1.73
CA ALA A 185 -20.49 9.47 2.79
C ALA A 185 -21.51 9.96 3.84
N ASN A 186 -22.81 9.95 3.51
CA ASN A 186 -23.90 10.34 4.40
C ASN A 186 -24.54 9.14 5.10
N SER A 187 -23.91 7.97 5.08
CA SER A 187 -24.42 6.72 5.66
C SER A 187 -25.77 6.28 5.07
N LYS A 188 -26.01 6.56 3.80
CA LYS A 188 -27.15 6.03 3.05
C LYS A 188 -26.71 4.87 2.17
N ILE A 189 -27.50 3.81 2.17
CA ILE A 189 -27.28 2.65 1.30
C ILE A 189 -27.58 3.06 -0.15
N LYS A 190 -26.58 2.92 -1.03
CA LYS A 190 -26.68 3.19 -2.47
C LYS A 190 -26.95 1.95 -3.29
N ALA A 191 -26.44 0.80 -2.86
CA ALA A 191 -26.66 -0.49 -3.48
C ALA A 191 -26.49 -1.61 -2.46
N LYS A 192 -27.16 -2.73 -2.71
CA LYS A 192 -27.08 -3.94 -1.90
C LYS A 192 -27.00 -5.13 -2.84
N SER A 193 -26.07 -6.04 -2.56
CA SER A 193 -25.96 -7.26 -3.33
C SER A 193 -27.07 -8.24 -2.99
N GLN A 194 -27.26 -9.24 -3.87
CA GLN A 194 -28.01 -10.44 -3.48
C GLN A 194 -27.30 -11.15 -2.33
N LYS A 195 -28.11 -11.81 -1.49
CA LYS A 195 -27.61 -12.70 -0.44
C LYS A 195 -27.19 -14.01 -1.09
N VAL A 196 -25.99 -14.47 -0.74
CA VAL A 196 -25.41 -15.73 -1.20
C VAL A 196 -25.36 -16.71 -0.04
N THR A 197 -25.82 -17.92 -0.25
CA THR A 197 -25.74 -19.03 0.71
C THR A 197 -24.67 -20.02 0.28
N PHE A 198 -23.80 -20.42 1.21
CA PHE A 198 -22.74 -21.41 0.98
C PHE A 198 -22.57 -22.32 2.20
N TYR A 199 -21.95 -23.48 1.97
CA TYR A 199 -21.83 -24.54 2.98
C TYR A 199 -20.39 -24.79 3.36
N VAL A 200 -20.11 -24.95 4.65
CA VAL A 200 -18.76 -25.23 5.16
C VAL A 200 -18.69 -26.63 5.74
N GLN A 201 -17.78 -27.44 5.22
CA GLN A 201 -17.48 -28.77 5.76
C GLN A 201 -16.28 -28.72 6.70
N ARG A 202 -16.33 -29.51 7.78
CA ARG A 202 -15.22 -29.70 8.72
C ARG A 202 -15.12 -31.18 9.04
N TYR A 203 -13.89 -31.72 9.00
CA TYR A 203 -13.62 -33.10 9.39
C TYR A 203 -13.66 -33.23 10.90
N HIS A 204 -14.34 -34.28 11.36
CA HIS A 204 -14.20 -34.78 12.71
C HIS A 204 -13.39 -36.07 12.66
N PRO A 205 -12.22 -36.14 13.31
CA PRO A 205 -11.49 -37.38 13.44
C PRO A 205 -12.35 -38.41 14.16
N LYS A 206 -12.47 -39.62 13.59
CA LYS A 206 -13.01 -40.77 14.33
C LYS A 206 -11.96 -41.19 15.36
N MET A 207 -12.24 -40.96 16.64
CA MET A 207 -11.43 -41.52 17.72
C MET A 207 -11.61 -43.04 17.70
N GLY A 208 -10.54 -43.77 17.39
CA GLY A 208 -10.55 -45.23 17.48
C GLY A 208 -10.85 -45.66 18.91
N LYS A 209 -11.80 -46.58 19.09
CA LYS A 209 -12.00 -47.23 20.39
C LYS A 209 -10.77 -48.10 20.66
N LYS A 210 -10.09 -47.85 21.79
CA LYS A 210 -9.05 -48.73 22.33
C LYS A 210 -9.69 -49.96 22.95
#